data_AF-A0A2U8W752-F1
#
_entry.id   AF-A0A2U8W752-F1
#
_cell.length_a   1.000
_cell.length_b   1.000
_cell.length_c   1.000
_cell.angle_alpha   90.00
_cell.angle_beta   90.00
_cell.angle_gamma   90.00
#
_symmetry.space_group_name_H-M   'P 1'
#
loop_
_entity.id
_entity.type
_entity.pdbx_description
1 polymer ?
#
loop_
_entity_poly.entity_id
_entity_poly.type
_entity_poly.pdbx_seq_one_letter_code
_entity_poly.pdbx_strand_id
1 'polypeptide(L)'
;MDPWNTPLADPPRFAAYVDTLSDALGHADRVAPLKAYCTGLLLPGARKSIEPMAARIAPARVQATHQSLHHFVAKGEWSDTALLARVRAAVLPMIESQGPIQAWIVDDTSFPKKGRHSVGVGRQYCGQVGKQDNCQVAVTLSLANAQASLPVAYRLYLPEAWALDPERRRKAGVPAAIRFQTKPQIALDQIRAAHADKLPPGLVLADAGYGIDTAFRTALTELGLPYSLGIQSSTSLWSPGTTPLPPKPWSGRGRPPTRVRRSPDHKPLSAEKLARSLPEEAWQCVTWRAGTNGLLVSRFAAERVRPAHRDELRHEPRPEEWVLIEWPQGEAAPTKYWLSSLPPETPLTELVSQTKLRWRIERDYQELKQEIGLGHYEGRGWRGFHHHASLCIAAYGFLVSERGRIPPRHPSSSGSKHLSYPPITDPAAPPIRPERHVPDSITTLRLGLTRALLQSLQRCPCCYSPFVTQ
;
A
#
# COMPACT_ATOMS: atom_id res chain seq x y z
N MET A 1 25.92 17.62 21.45
CA MET A 1 24.51 17.87 21.08
C MET A 1 23.77 16.58 21.24
N ASP A 2 22.76 16.55 22.11
CA ASP A 2 21.95 15.36 22.35
C ASP A 2 21.01 15.15 21.15
N PRO A 3 21.15 14.07 20.36
CA PRO A 3 20.28 13.80 19.21
C PRO A 3 18.80 13.64 19.61
N TRP A 4 18.50 13.52 20.90
CA TRP A 4 17.14 13.39 21.44
C TRP A 4 16.48 14.72 21.82
N ASN A 5 17.23 15.83 21.83
CA ASN A 5 16.73 17.16 22.20
C ASN A 5 16.47 18.09 21.00
N THR A 6 16.70 17.60 19.77
CA THR A 6 16.25 18.28 18.54
C THR A 6 14.81 17.85 18.27
N PRO A 7 13.87 18.77 17.99
CA PRO A 7 12.51 18.38 17.66
C PRO A 7 12.53 17.39 16.47
N LEU A 8 12.05 16.18 16.73
CA LEU A 8 12.03 15.04 15.78
C LEU A 8 11.27 15.37 14.48
N ALA A 9 10.42 16.41 14.51
CA ALA A 9 9.84 17.06 13.36
C ALA A 9 9.66 18.56 13.67
N ASP A 10 10.11 19.42 12.76
CA ASP A 10 10.29 20.86 13.02
C ASP A 10 9.48 21.72 12.01
N PRO A 11 8.67 22.70 12.46
CA PRO A 11 7.83 23.52 11.59
C PRO A 11 8.54 24.19 10.40
N PRO A 12 9.77 24.74 10.52
CA PRO A 12 10.51 25.27 9.37
C PRO A 12 10.83 24.21 8.32
N ARG A 13 11.21 22.99 8.71
CA ARG A 13 11.43 21.88 7.77
C ARG A 13 10.15 21.46 7.09
N PHE A 14 9.04 21.41 7.83
CA PHE A 14 7.73 21.12 7.26
C PHE A 14 7.30 22.21 6.25
N ALA A 15 7.48 23.48 6.59
CA ALA A 15 7.18 24.59 5.71
C ALA A 15 8.03 24.53 4.43
N ALA A 16 9.35 24.35 4.56
CA ALA A 16 10.26 24.19 3.43
C ALA A 16 9.88 22.99 2.54
N TYR A 17 9.53 21.85 3.15
CA TYR A 17 9.04 20.68 2.40
C TYR A 17 7.78 21.01 1.60
N VAL A 18 6.77 21.61 2.23
CA VAL A 18 5.52 21.98 1.54
C VAL A 18 5.77 23.03 0.46
N ASP A 19 6.72 23.93 0.65
CA ASP A 19 7.14 24.89 -0.37
C ASP A 19 7.72 24.21 -1.61
N THR A 20 8.48 23.12 -1.46
CA THR A 20 8.96 22.35 -2.64
C THR A 20 7.83 21.71 -3.45
N LEU A 21 6.66 21.48 -2.83
CA LEU A 21 5.49 20.92 -3.50
C LEU A 21 4.68 21.99 -4.25
N SER A 22 4.85 23.26 -3.90
CA SER A 22 4.07 24.37 -4.44
C SER A 22 4.26 24.56 -5.95
N ASP A 23 5.44 24.21 -6.48
CA ASP A 23 5.74 24.22 -7.92
C ASP A 23 4.76 23.39 -8.76
N ALA A 24 4.19 22.33 -8.18
CA ALA A 24 3.23 21.46 -8.87
C ALA A 24 1.84 22.10 -9.03
N LEU A 25 1.57 23.21 -8.36
CA LEU A 25 0.24 23.81 -8.30
C LEU A 25 -0.06 24.77 -9.47
N GLY A 26 0.96 25.21 -10.20
CA GLY A 26 0.86 26.08 -11.38
C GLY A 26 0.49 27.55 -11.11
N HIS A 27 -0.11 27.87 -9.96
CA HIS A 27 -0.46 29.24 -9.57
C HIS A 27 -0.18 29.52 -8.09
N ALA A 28 0.27 30.74 -7.79
CA ALA A 28 0.68 31.18 -6.47
C ALA A 28 -0.48 31.26 -5.44
N ASP A 29 -1.70 31.50 -5.90
CA ASP A 29 -2.91 31.55 -5.05
C ASP A 29 -3.25 30.21 -4.38
N ARG A 30 -2.75 29.10 -4.93
CA ARG A 30 -2.95 27.73 -4.42
C ARG A 30 -1.96 27.34 -3.32
N VAL A 31 -0.90 28.12 -3.11
CA VAL A 31 0.15 27.82 -2.12
C VAL A 31 -0.37 27.92 -0.69
N ALA A 32 -1.13 28.97 -0.37
CA ALA A 32 -1.65 29.13 0.98
C ALA A 32 -2.68 28.03 1.35
N PRO A 33 -3.64 27.66 0.48
CA PRO A 33 -4.50 26.50 0.70
C PRO A 33 -3.76 25.17 0.80
N LEU A 34 -2.71 24.93 0.02
CA LEU A 34 -1.85 23.74 0.14
C LEU A 34 -1.26 23.64 1.56
N LYS A 35 -0.59 24.71 2.02
CA LYS A 35 0.00 24.78 3.36
C LYS A 35 -1.06 24.55 4.43
N ALA A 36 -2.18 25.26 4.35
CA ALA A 36 -3.27 25.12 5.30
C ALA A 36 -3.82 23.67 5.34
N TYR A 37 -4.03 23.05 4.18
CA TYR A 37 -4.55 21.68 4.13
C TYR A 37 -3.57 20.66 4.72
N CYS A 38 -2.29 20.71 4.33
CA CYS A 38 -1.26 19.82 4.88
C CYS A 38 -1.08 20.01 6.39
N THR A 39 -1.11 21.26 6.89
CA THR A 39 -1.12 21.54 8.34
C THR A 39 -2.35 20.93 9.01
N GLY A 40 -3.55 21.13 8.46
CA GLY A 40 -4.79 20.56 8.98
C GLY A 40 -4.78 19.04 9.10
N LEU A 41 -4.15 18.36 8.12
CA LEU A 41 -3.98 16.90 8.14
C LEU A 41 -3.03 16.41 9.23
N LEU A 42 -2.15 17.26 9.75
CA LEU A 42 -1.19 16.88 10.80
C LEU A 42 -1.72 17.19 12.20
N LEU A 43 -2.52 18.27 12.33
CA LEU A 43 -3.17 18.69 13.57
C LEU A 43 -4.02 17.58 14.21
N PRO A 44 -4.24 17.65 15.55
CA PRO A 44 -4.97 16.63 16.27
C PRO A 44 -6.48 16.78 16.04
N GLY A 45 -7.21 15.67 16.09
CA GLY A 45 -8.66 15.66 16.00
C GLY A 45 -9.22 14.35 15.45
N ALA A 46 -10.42 13.98 15.93
CA ALA A 46 -11.09 12.74 15.51
C ALA A 46 -11.46 12.72 14.02
N ARG A 47 -11.73 13.90 13.42
CA ARG A 47 -12.04 14.07 12.00
C ARG A 47 -11.11 15.07 11.34
N LYS A 48 -10.57 14.66 10.19
CA LYS A 48 -9.70 15.44 9.29
C LYS A 48 -10.39 15.74 7.95
N SER A 49 -11.69 16.00 8.01
CA SER A 49 -12.46 16.57 6.91
C SER A 49 -12.30 18.09 6.88
N ILE A 50 -12.78 18.74 5.82
CA ILE A 50 -12.46 20.13 5.50
C ILE A 50 -12.89 21.10 6.60
N GLU A 51 -14.12 20.98 7.08
CA GLU A 51 -14.66 21.88 8.11
C GLU A 51 -13.95 21.74 9.46
N PRO A 52 -13.79 20.53 10.04
CA PRO A 52 -12.98 20.36 11.24
C PRO A 52 -11.54 20.85 11.11
N MET A 53 -10.90 20.69 9.94
CA MET A 53 -9.56 21.25 9.71
C MET A 53 -9.59 22.78 9.68
N ALA A 54 -10.55 23.38 8.96
CA ALA A 54 -10.71 24.83 8.89
C ALA A 54 -10.92 25.46 10.27
N ALA A 55 -11.74 24.83 11.12
CA ALA A 55 -11.99 25.28 12.49
C ALA A 55 -10.72 25.30 13.36
N ARG A 56 -9.78 24.37 13.14
CA ARG A 56 -8.52 24.29 13.89
C ARG A 56 -7.44 25.23 13.34
N ILE A 57 -7.36 25.35 12.02
CA ILE A 57 -6.37 26.21 11.36
C ILE A 57 -6.69 27.68 11.61
N ALA A 58 -7.97 28.06 11.50
CA ALA A 58 -8.40 29.45 11.57
C ALA A 58 -9.78 29.57 12.25
N PRO A 59 -9.88 29.39 13.58
CA PRO A 59 -11.14 29.41 14.31
C PRO A 59 -11.95 30.70 14.18
N ALA A 60 -11.29 31.85 13.96
CA ALA A 60 -11.96 33.13 13.73
C ALA A 60 -12.47 33.30 12.28
N ARG A 61 -12.07 32.43 11.35
CA ARG A 61 -12.38 32.51 9.92
C ARG A 61 -12.75 31.14 9.35
N VAL A 62 -13.50 30.33 10.11
CA VAL A 62 -13.83 28.94 9.75
C VAL A 62 -14.52 28.89 8.40
N GLN A 63 -15.52 29.74 8.16
CA GLN A 63 -16.27 29.75 6.90
C GLN A 63 -15.37 30.07 5.69
N ALA A 64 -14.58 31.15 5.78
CA ALA A 64 -13.68 31.54 4.69
C ALA A 64 -12.61 30.47 4.42
N THR A 65 -12.05 29.88 5.49
CA THR A 65 -11.05 28.82 5.39
C THR A 65 -11.66 27.54 4.82
N HIS A 66 -12.87 27.16 5.24
CA HIS A 66 -13.62 26.04 4.68
C HIS A 66 -13.84 26.23 3.18
N GLN A 67 -14.31 27.39 2.74
CA GLN A 67 -14.54 27.66 1.31
C GLN A 67 -13.24 27.59 0.50
N SER A 68 -12.15 28.16 1.03
CA SER A 68 -10.83 28.12 0.40
C SER A 68 -10.32 26.67 0.24
N LEU A 69 -10.33 25.88 1.33
CA LEU A 69 -9.89 24.48 1.31
C LEU A 69 -10.80 23.60 0.44
N HIS A 70 -12.12 23.82 0.49
CA HIS A 70 -13.07 23.12 -0.36
C HIS A 70 -12.84 23.43 -1.84
N HIS A 71 -12.65 24.70 -2.21
CA HIS A 71 -12.33 25.09 -3.58
C HIS A 71 -11.02 24.43 -4.02
N PHE A 72 -9.97 24.53 -3.21
CA PHE A 72 -8.65 23.96 -3.51
C PHE A 72 -8.71 22.45 -3.78
N VAL A 73 -9.41 21.67 -2.96
CA VAL A 73 -9.48 20.21 -3.14
C VAL A 73 -10.52 19.79 -4.17
N ALA A 74 -11.73 20.35 -4.14
CA ALA A 74 -12.83 19.85 -4.96
C ALA A 74 -12.86 20.45 -6.38
N LYS A 75 -12.30 21.65 -6.56
CA LYS A 75 -12.43 22.45 -7.80
C LYS A 75 -11.09 22.88 -8.40
N GLY A 76 -10.05 23.06 -7.60
CA GLY A 76 -8.75 23.56 -8.04
C GLY A 76 -8.20 22.81 -9.26
N GLU A 77 -7.63 23.52 -10.22
CA GLU A 77 -7.09 22.94 -11.47
C GLU A 77 -5.58 22.67 -11.35
N TRP A 78 -5.18 21.96 -10.30
CA TRP A 78 -3.82 21.46 -10.14
C TRP A 78 -3.80 19.94 -10.36
N SER A 79 -2.64 19.41 -10.73
CA SER A 79 -2.50 17.99 -11.09
C SER A 79 -2.08 17.17 -9.87
N ASP A 80 -2.92 16.22 -9.46
CA ASP A 80 -2.58 15.24 -8.43
C ASP A 80 -1.36 14.39 -8.80
N THR A 81 -1.19 14.11 -10.09
CA THR A 81 -0.03 13.37 -10.62
C THR A 81 1.25 14.21 -10.50
N ALA A 82 1.20 15.50 -10.83
CA ALA A 82 2.37 16.39 -10.68
C ALA A 82 2.73 16.59 -9.20
N LEU A 83 1.73 16.71 -8.32
CA LEU A 83 1.96 16.80 -6.88
C LEU A 83 2.62 15.52 -6.34
N LEU A 84 2.11 14.34 -6.71
CA LEU A 84 2.74 13.07 -6.33
C LEU A 84 4.16 12.94 -6.91
N ALA A 85 4.42 13.43 -8.12
CA ALA A 85 5.78 13.47 -8.67
C ALA A 85 6.73 14.29 -7.80
N ARG A 86 6.31 15.46 -7.30
CA ARG A 86 7.11 16.27 -6.37
C ARG A 86 7.29 15.59 -5.01
N VAL A 87 6.26 14.93 -4.49
CA VAL A 87 6.37 14.13 -3.26
C VAL A 87 7.40 13.02 -3.43
N ARG A 88 7.37 12.27 -4.55
CA ARG A 88 8.35 11.21 -4.85
C ARG A 88 9.77 11.77 -4.89
N ALA A 89 9.98 12.87 -5.62
CA ALA A 89 11.29 13.50 -5.75
C ALA A 89 11.88 13.97 -4.41
N ALA A 90 11.02 14.44 -3.48
CA ALA A 90 11.45 14.90 -2.17
C ALA A 90 11.69 13.76 -1.17
N VAL A 91 10.93 12.66 -1.24
CA VAL A 91 10.88 11.64 -0.19
C VAL A 91 11.69 10.39 -0.53
N LEU A 92 11.73 9.95 -1.80
CA LEU A 92 12.46 8.73 -2.18
C LEU A 92 13.96 8.78 -1.83
N PRO A 93 14.69 9.90 -2.05
CA PRO A 93 16.10 9.99 -1.64
C PRO A 93 16.31 9.78 -0.13
N MET A 94 15.34 10.19 0.70
CA MET A 94 15.38 9.99 2.16
C MET A 94 15.10 8.54 2.56
N ILE A 95 14.32 7.81 1.77
CA ILE A 95 14.13 6.37 1.95
C ILE A 95 15.39 5.63 1.53
N GLU A 96 15.98 6.01 0.39
CA GLU A 96 17.18 5.39 -0.18
C GLU A 96 18.43 5.62 0.67
N SER A 97 18.50 6.73 1.44
CA SER A 97 19.58 6.94 2.41
C SER A 97 19.61 5.91 3.54
N GLN A 98 18.51 5.16 3.74
CA GLN A 98 18.41 4.05 4.71
C GLN A 98 18.55 2.66 4.04
N GLY A 99 18.85 2.62 2.74
CA GLY A 99 19.02 1.42 1.94
C GLY A 99 18.20 1.47 0.63
N PRO A 100 18.59 0.71 -0.40
CA PRO A 100 17.94 0.75 -1.70
C PRO A 100 16.46 0.34 -1.62
N ILE A 101 15.64 0.84 -2.54
CA ILE A 101 14.29 0.31 -2.75
C ILE A 101 14.39 -1.17 -3.12
N GLN A 102 13.54 -1.99 -2.50
CA GLN A 102 13.53 -3.44 -2.65
C GLN A 102 12.23 -3.95 -3.26
N ALA A 103 11.12 -3.22 -3.08
CA ALA A 103 9.80 -3.69 -3.50
C ALA A 103 8.92 -2.60 -4.11
N TRP A 104 8.17 -3.01 -5.13
CA TRP A 104 7.04 -2.31 -5.73
C TRP A 104 5.76 -3.01 -5.27
N ILE A 105 5.11 -2.48 -4.25
CA ILE A 105 3.97 -3.13 -3.60
C ILE A 105 2.69 -2.60 -4.21
N VAL A 106 1.92 -3.48 -4.87
CA VAL A 106 0.57 -3.20 -5.35
C VAL A 106 -0.43 -3.68 -4.32
N ASP A 107 -1.34 -2.80 -3.91
CA ASP A 107 -2.44 -3.18 -3.05
C ASP A 107 -3.66 -2.30 -3.28
N ASP A 108 -4.82 -2.73 -2.78
CA ASP A 108 -6.00 -1.88 -2.75
C ASP A 108 -6.39 -1.44 -1.34
N THR A 109 -7.08 -0.31 -1.27
CA THR A 109 -7.56 0.22 -0.01
C THR A 109 -8.99 0.68 -0.14
N SER A 110 -9.83 0.26 0.79
CA SER A 110 -11.26 0.51 0.75
C SER A 110 -11.70 1.57 1.77
N PHE A 111 -12.75 2.30 1.39
CA PHE A 111 -13.37 3.37 2.18
C PHE A 111 -14.88 3.11 2.27
N PRO A 112 -15.40 2.69 3.43
CA PRO A 112 -16.83 2.51 3.63
C PRO A 112 -17.59 3.81 3.33
N LYS A 113 -18.69 3.71 2.58
CA LYS A 113 -19.55 4.85 2.23
C LYS A 113 -21.01 4.49 2.40
N LYS A 114 -21.83 5.50 2.70
CA LYS A 114 -23.29 5.39 2.68
C LYS A 114 -23.83 6.10 1.44
N GLY A 115 -24.93 5.57 0.89
CA GLY A 115 -25.57 6.13 -0.31
C GLY A 115 -24.86 5.78 -1.64
N ARG A 116 -25.33 6.41 -2.73
CA ARG A 116 -24.98 6.05 -4.12
C ARG A 116 -24.30 7.18 -4.90
N HIS A 117 -23.98 8.30 -4.25
CA HIS A 117 -23.55 9.53 -4.92
C HIS A 117 -22.04 9.80 -4.88
N SER A 118 -21.28 9.18 -3.97
CA SER A 118 -19.82 9.30 -3.99
C SER A 118 -19.27 8.55 -5.20
N VAL A 119 -18.40 9.20 -5.98
CA VAL A 119 -17.79 8.63 -7.19
C VAL A 119 -17.24 7.22 -6.96
N GLY A 120 -17.56 6.29 -7.85
CA GLY A 120 -17.03 4.92 -7.78
C GLY A 120 -17.48 4.09 -6.57
N VAL A 121 -18.48 4.55 -5.81
CA VAL A 121 -19.04 3.75 -4.71
C VAL A 121 -19.83 2.56 -5.24
N GLY A 122 -19.61 1.38 -4.69
CA GLY A 122 -20.37 0.18 -5.04
C GLY A 122 -20.22 -0.92 -4.00
N ARG A 123 -21.05 -1.96 -4.09
CA ARG A 123 -20.91 -3.15 -3.22
C ARG A 123 -19.72 -3.96 -3.67
N GLN A 124 -18.68 -3.97 -2.85
CA GLN A 124 -17.39 -4.62 -3.13
C GLN A 124 -16.80 -5.14 -1.81
N TYR A 125 -15.83 -6.05 -1.87
CA TYR A 125 -15.14 -6.46 -0.65
C TYR A 125 -14.45 -5.25 -0.01
N CYS A 126 -14.74 -5.00 1.27
CA CYS A 126 -14.21 -3.89 2.03
C CYS A 126 -13.39 -4.45 3.19
N GLY A 127 -12.05 -4.40 3.07
CA GLY A 127 -11.14 -4.95 4.08
C GLY A 127 -11.40 -4.38 5.48
N GLN A 128 -11.74 -3.09 5.59
CA GLN A 128 -12.07 -2.45 6.87
C GLN A 128 -13.29 -3.07 7.58
N VAL A 129 -14.25 -3.61 6.84
CA VAL A 129 -15.50 -4.20 7.39
C VAL A 129 -15.45 -5.74 7.32
N GLY A 130 -14.39 -6.32 6.73
CA GLY A 130 -14.20 -7.76 6.58
C GLY A 130 -15.21 -8.47 5.65
N LYS A 131 -16.04 -7.72 4.92
CA LYS A 131 -17.14 -8.26 4.09
C LYS A 131 -17.43 -7.41 2.86
N GLN A 132 -18.28 -7.91 1.97
CA GLN A 132 -18.84 -7.10 0.90
C GLN A 132 -19.78 -6.02 1.45
N ASP A 133 -19.42 -4.77 1.23
CA ASP A 133 -20.22 -3.61 1.63
C ASP A 133 -20.06 -2.47 0.61
N ASN A 134 -20.90 -1.46 0.74
CA ASN A 134 -20.85 -0.26 -0.08
C ASN A 134 -19.60 0.56 0.27
N CYS A 135 -18.64 0.59 -0.65
CA CYS A 135 -17.37 1.28 -0.45
C CYS A 135 -16.80 1.82 -1.76
N GLN A 136 -15.88 2.77 -1.62
CA GLN A 136 -14.93 3.13 -2.68
C GLN A 136 -13.66 2.30 -2.49
N VAL A 137 -13.00 1.94 -3.57
CA VAL A 137 -11.71 1.23 -3.53
C VAL A 137 -10.71 1.98 -4.40
N ALA A 138 -9.51 2.18 -3.89
CA ALA A 138 -8.40 2.73 -4.68
C ALA A 138 -7.28 1.70 -4.79
N VAL A 139 -6.71 1.58 -5.99
CA VAL A 139 -5.51 0.79 -6.26
C VAL A 139 -4.30 1.70 -6.07
N THR A 140 -3.29 1.20 -5.38
CA THR A 140 -2.06 1.96 -5.12
C THR A 140 -0.83 1.16 -5.48
N LEU A 141 0.22 1.89 -5.83
CA LEU A 141 1.58 1.38 -5.97
C LEU A 141 2.44 2.11 -4.95
N SER A 142 3.14 1.36 -4.11
CA SER A 142 4.09 1.89 -3.13
C SER A 142 5.50 1.38 -3.40
N LEU A 143 6.50 2.24 -3.23
CA LEU A 143 7.91 1.84 -3.20
C LEU A 143 8.32 1.63 -1.75
N ALA A 144 9.05 0.55 -1.50
CA ALA A 144 9.43 0.16 -0.15
C ALA A 144 10.85 -0.41 -0.08
N ASN A 145 11.50 -0.19 1.06
CA ASN A 145 12.66 -0.95 1.50
C ASN A 145 12.38 -1.57 2.88
N ALA A 146 13.41 -2.17 3.48
CA ALA A 146 13.30 -2.78 4.81
C ALA A 146 12.95 -1.79 5.93
N GLN A 147 13.05 -0.46 5.74
CA GLN A 147 12.86 0.58 6.77
C GLN A 147 11.60 1.42 6.56
N ALA A 148 11.28 1.78 5.32
CA ALA A 148 10.21 2.71 4.99
C ALA A 148 9.53 2.37 3.65
N SER A 149 8.38 2.98 3.45
CA SER A 149 7.57 2.84 2.25
C SER A 149 6.78 4.12 1.98
N LEU A 150 6.47 4.35 0.70
CA LEU A 150 5.75 5.53 0.24
C LEU A 150 4.82 5.14 -0.91
N PRO A 151 3.51 5.44 -0.83
CA PRO A 151 2.63 5.39 -1.99
C PRO A 151 3.08 6.38 -3.06
N VAL A 152 3.40 5.87 -4.25
CA VAL A 152 3.87 6.67 -5.39
C VAL A 152 2.81 6.87 -6.46
N ALA A 153 1.76 6.05 -6.44
CA ALA A 153 0.61 6.19 -7.31
C ALA A 153 -0.67 5.77 -6.58
N TYR A 154 -1.77 6.44 -6.89
CA TYR A 154 -3.06 6.23 -6.24
C TYR A 154 -4.19 6.51 -7.23
N ARG A 155 -5.08 5.54 -7.46
CA ARG A 155 -6.19 5.72 -8.40
C ARG A 155 -7.45 5.03 -7.91
N LEU A 156 -8.56 5.77 -7.94
CA LEU A 156 -9.88 5.21 -7.66
C LEU A 156 -10.25 4.14 -8.71
N TYR A 157 -10.63 2.96 -8.25
CA TYR A 157 -11.31 1.97 -9.07
C TYR A 157 -12.73 2.43 -9.35
N LEU A 158 -13.07 2.59 -10.63
CA LEU A 158 -14.41 2.95 -11.09
C LEU A 158 -15.15 1.67 -11.49
N PRO A 159 -16.12 1.17 -10.71
CA PRO A 159 -16.85 -0.05 -11.06
C PRO A 159 -17.54 0.08 -12.42
N GLU A 160 -17.74 -1.04 -13.11
CA GLU A 160 -18.33 -1.06 -14.46
C GLU A 160 -19.69 -0.34 -14.51
N ALA A 161 -20.55 -0.58 -13.53
CA ALA A 161 -21.85 0.11 -13.41
C ALA A 161 -21.73 1.64 -13.28
N TRP A 162 -20.61 2.17 -12.77
CA TRP A 162 -20.32 3.60 -12.79
C TRP A 162 -19.72 4.05 -14.11
N ALA A 163 -18.81 3.25 -14.67
CA ALA A 163 -18.16 3.56 -15.93
C ALA A 163 -19.13 3.63 -17.11
N LEU A 164 -20.23 2.85 -17.05
CA LEU A 164 -21.30 2.78 -18.04
C LEU A 164 -22.49 3.74 -17.75
N ASP A 165 -22.42 4.59 -16.72
CA ASP A 165 -23.48 5.56 -16.39
C ASP A 165 -22.99 7.01 -16.70
N PRO A 166 -23.35 7.58 -17.87
CA PRO A 166 -22.88 8.91 -18.28
C PRO A 166 -23.33 10.02 -17.34
N GLU A 167 -24.54 9.91 -16.76
CA GLU A 167 -25.06 10.94 -15.86
C GLU A 167 -24.29 10.99 -14.56
N ARG A 168 -24.05 9.83 -13.92
CA ARG A 168 -23.26 9.76 -12.69
C ARG A 168 -21.85 10.24 -12.91
N ARG A 169 -21.23 9.86 -14.03
CA ARG A 169 -19.89 10.31 -14.41
C ARG A 169 -19.83 11.82 -14.54
N ARG A 170 -20.78 12.43 -15.25
CA ARG A 170 -20.87 13.89 -15.41
C ARG A 170 -21.07 14.59 -14.07
N LYS A 171 -22.03 14.13 -13.25
CA LYS A 171 -22.32 14.71 -11.92
C LYS A 171 -21.11 14.63 -10.97
N ALA A 172 -20.34 13.54 -11.03
CA ALA A 172 -19.13 13.35 -10.22
C ALA A 172 -17.85 13.93 -10.84
N GLY A 173 -17.90 14.50 -12.04
CA GLY A 173 -16.74 15.05 -12.73
C GLY A 173 -15.69 14.00 -13.10
N VAL A 174 -16.11 12.78 -13.44
CA VAL A 174 -15.20 11.72 -13.92
C VAL A 174 -14.66 12.13 -15.31
N PRO A 175 -13.33 12.20 -15.52
CA PRO A 175 -12.78 12.61 -16.80
C PRO A 175 -13.23 11.73 -17.97
N ALA A 176 -13.37 12.35 -19.14
CA ALA A 176 -13.81 11.67 -20.36
C ALA A 176 -12.82 10.61 -20.86
N ALA A 177 -11.57 10.59 -20.40
CA ALA A 177 -10.59 9.55 -20.71
C ALA A 177 -10.76 8.28 -19.86
N ILE A 178 -11.37 8.38 -18.67
CA ILE A 178 -11.50 7.25 -17.75
C ILE A 178 -12.53 6.26 -18.31
N ARG A 179 -12.13 5.01 -18.54
CA ARG A 179 -13.02 3.90 -18.91
C ARG A 179 -13.04 2.88 -17.77
N PHE A 180 -13.91 1.88 -17.89
CA PHE A 180 -13.84 0.72 -17.01
C PHE A 180 -12.47 0.04 -17.21
N GLN A 181 -11.78 -0.21 -16.11
CA GLN A 181 -10.54 -0.98 -16.07
C GLN A 181 -10.57 -1.83 -14.81
N THR A 182 -10.15 -3.08 -14.90
CA THR A 182 -9.99 -3.96 -13.73
C THR A 182 -8.88 -3.44 -12.81
N LYS A 183 -8.87 -3.87 -11.55
CA LYS A 183 -7.81 -3.48 -10.61
C LYS A 183 -6.41 -3.89 -11.10
N PRO A 184 -6.18 -5.10 -11.65
CA PRO A 184 -4.89 -5.46 -12.25
C PRO A 184 -4.49 -4.56 -13.44
N GLN A 185 -5.45 -4.12 -14.27
CA GLN A 185 -5.17 -3.17 -15.35
C GLN A 185 -4.73 -1.81 -14.79
N ILE A 186 -5.40 -1.31 -13.75
CA ILE A 186 -5.01 -0.05 -13.09
C ILE A 186 -3.61 -0.18 -12.47
N ALA A 187 -3.33 -1.28 -11.77
CA ALA A 187 -2.01 -1.53 -11.18
C ALA A 187 -0.91 -1.59 -12.25
N LEU A 188 -1.19 -2.23 -13.40
CA LEU A 188 -0.25 -2.30 -14.50
C LEU A 188 0.01 -0.92 -15.14
N ASP A 189 -1.02 -0.08 -15.27
CA ASP A 189 -0.84 1.30 -15.72
C ASP A 189 0.05 2.11 -14.74
N GLN A 190 -0.14 1.92 -13.43
CA GLN A 190 0.71 2.55 -12.40
C GLN A 190 2.16 2.05 -12.48
N ILE A 191 2.37 0.75 -12.66
CA ILE A 191 3.70 0.13 -12.83
C ILE A 191 4.37 0.65 -14.10
N ARG A 192 3.66 0.72 -15.22
CA ARG A 192 4.18 1.26 -16.49
C ARG A 192 4.58 2.72 -16.35
N ALA A 193 3.77 3.53 -15.66
CA ALA A 193 4.10 4.92 -15.39
C ALA A 193 5.36 5.04 -14.50
N ALA A 194 5.44 4.26 -13.41
CA ALA A 194 6.62 4.23 -12.55
C ALA A 194 7.89 3.77 -13.29
N HIS A 195 7.76 2.78 -14.18
CA HIS A 195 8.85 2.29 -15.01
C HIS A 195 9.29 3.33 -16.05
N ALA A 196 8.34 4.01 -16.70
CA ALA A 196 8.63 5.10 -17.64
C ALA A 196 9.30 6.31 -16.95
N ASP A 197 8.87 6.62 -15.72
CA ASP A 197 9.47 7.63 -14.85
C ASP A 197 10.84 7.20 -14.29
N LYS A 198 11.30 5.97 -14.59
CA LYS A 198 12.57 5.38 -14.10
C LYS A 198 12.69 5.43 -12.57
N LEU A 199 11.58 5.17 -11.87
CA LEU A 199 11.63 5.04 -10.41
C LEU A 199 12.55 3.86 -10.01
N PRO A 200 13.19 3.92 -8.83
CA PRO A 200 14.10 2.86 -8.38
C PRO A 200 13.43 1.48 -8.48
N PRO A 201 14.07 0.49 -9.12
CA PRO A 201 13.46 -0.81 -9.37
C PRO A 201 13.24 -1.59 -8.07
N GLY A 202 12.37 -2.58 -8.11
CA GLY A 202 12.13 -3.48 -6.98
C GLY A 202 11.31 -4.69 -7.39
N LEU A 203 11.28 -5.69 -6.51
CA LEU A 203 10.43 -6.86 -6.66
C LEU A 203 8.95 -6.43 -6.59
N VAL A 204 8.15 -6.77 -7.60
CA VAL A 204 6.72 -6.48 -7.59
C VAL A 204 6.02 -7.45 -6.64
N LEU A 205 5.33 -6.90 -5.64
CA LEU A 205 4.60 -7.66 -4.62
C LEU A 205 3.11 -7.33 -4.68
N ALA A 206 2.26 -8.37 -4.73
CA ALA A 206 0.81 -8.22 -4.66
C ALA A 206 0.15 -9.45 -4.03
N ASP A 207 -1.11 -9.35 -3.63
CA ASP A 207 -1.87 -10.51 -3.14
C ASP A 207 -2.47 -11.37 -4.27
N ALA A 208 -3.23 -12.38 -3.87
CA ALA A 208 -3.96 -13.27 -4.75
C ALA A 208 -5.02 -12.58 -5.63
N GLY A 209 -5.48 -11.38 -5.30
CA GLY A 209 -6.39 -10.61 -6.15
C GLY A 209 -5.72 -10.15 -7.45
N TYR A 210 -4.39 -9.97 -7.43
CA TYR A 210 -3.59 -9.63 -8.60
C TYR A 210 -2.82 -10.84 -9.15
N GLY A 211 -2.26 -11.66 -8.28
CA GLY A 211 -1.36 -12.73 -8.70
C GLY A 211 -2.03 -13.92 -9.38
N ILE A 212 -3.36 -14.07 -9.32
CA ILE A 212 -4.08 -15.04 -10.18
C ILE A 212 -4.20 -14.57 -11.63
N ASP A 213 -4.13 -13.26 -11.88
CA ASP A 213 -4.25 -12.69 -13.22
C ASP A 213 -2.99 -13.00 -14.04
N THR A 214 -3.12 -13.91 -15.00
CA THR A 214 -2.00 -14.36 -15.81
C THR A 214 -1.51 -13.30 -16.80
N ALA A 215 -2.40 -12.40 -17.24
CA ALA A 215 -2.01 -11.29 -18.11
C ALA A 215 -1.18 -10.27 -17.32
N PHE A 216 -1.55 -10.02 -16.06
CA PHE A 216 -0.76 -9.20 -15.14
C PHE A 216 0.66 -9.76 -14.97
N ARG A 217 0.81 -11.06 -14.63
CA ARG A 217 2.13 -11.70 -14.50
C ARG A 217 2.96 -11.62 -15.79
N THR A 218 2.33 -11.92 -16.92
CA THR A 218 2.98 -11.87 -18.24
C THR A 218 3.50 -10.46 -18.53
N ALA A 219 2.71 -9.43 -18.26
CA ALA A 219 3.11 -8.05 -18.48
C ALA A 219 4.28 -7.60 -17.57
N LEU A 220 4.36 -8.11 -16.34
CA LEU A 220 5.53 -7.85 -15.48
C LEU A 220 6.80 -8.47 -16.06
N THR A 221 6.72 -9.71 -16.55
CA THR A 221 7.84 -10.38 -17.23
C THR A 221 8.26 -9.64 -18.50
N GLU A 222 7.31 -9.17 -19.32
CA GLU A 222 7.60 -8.36 -20.51
C GLU A 222 8.24 -7.01 -20.18
N LEU A 223 7.93 -6.43 -19.02
CA LEU A 223 8.58 -5.23 -18.49
C LEU A 223 9.95 -5.53 -17.86
N GLY A 224 10.38 -6.80 -17.78
CA GLY A 224 11.63 -7.19 -17.12
C GLY A 224 11.60 -7.00 -15.60
N LEU A 225 10.41 -6.90 -15.00
CA LEU A 225 10.25 -6.70 -13.56
C LEU A 225 10.08 -8.05 -12.84
N PRO A 226 10.95 -8.40 -11.88
CA PRO A 226 10.75 -9.59 -11.09
C PRO A 226 9.53 -9.41 -10.17
N TYR A 227 8.87 -10.50 -9.82
CA TYR A 227 7.70 -10.46 -8.94
C TYR A 227 7.68 -11.61 -7.92
N SER A 228 6.96 -11.39 -6.81
CA SER A 228 6.43 -12.43 -5.93
C SER A 228 4.98 -12.09 -5.59
N LEU A 229 4.04 -12.83 -6.18
CA LEU A 229 2.62 -12.50 -6.14
C LEU A 229 1.85 -13.62 -5.44
N GLY A 230 0.96 -13.24 -4.52
CA GLY A 230 0.06 -14.19 -3.89
C GLY A 230 -0.80 -14.88 -4.94
N ILE A 231 -1.15 -16.14 -4.71
CA ILE A 231 -2.04 -16.91 -5.58
C ILE A 231 -3.09 -17.62 -4.73
N GLN A 232 -4.13 -18.14 -5.39
CA GLN A 232 -5.13 -18.98 -4.72
C GLN A 232 -4.63 -20.42 -4.61
N SER A 233 -5.11 -21.15 -3.61
CA SER A 233 -4.83 -22.59 -3.42
C SER A 233 -5.26 -23.45 -4.60
N SER A 234 -6.26 -22.98 -5.37
CA SER A 234 -6.77 -23.60 -6.60
C SER A 234 -5.91 -23.36 -7.84
N THR A 235 -4.87 -22.52 -7.75
CA THR A 235 -4.00 -22.20 -8.89
C THR A 235 -3.36 -23.48 -9.41
N SER A 236 -3.46 -23.72 -10.72
CA SER A 236 -2.99 -24.96 -11.34
C SER A 236 -1.51 -24.85 -11.71
N LEU A 237 -0.71 -25.84 -11.28
CA LEU A 237 0.75 -25.89 -11.39
C LEU A 237 1.19 -27.27 -11.88
N TRP A 238 2.20 -27.32 -12.74
CA TRP A 238 2.97 -28.54 -12.99
C TRP A 238 3.99 -28.74 -11.87
N SER A 239 4.00 -29.93 -11.30
CA SER A 239 4.95 -30.34 -10.27
C SER A 239 6.40 -30.21 -10.75
N PRO A 240 7.37 -30.12 -9.81
CA PRO A 240 8.78 -30.10 -10.17
C PRO A 240 9.18 -31.21 -11.14
N GLY A 241 9.96 -30.86 -12.16
CA GLY A 241 10.40 -31.79 -13.20
C GLY A 241 9.33 -32.22 -14.21
N THR A 242 8.10 -31.71 -14.11
CA THR A 242 7.01 -32.03 -15.05
C THR A 242 6.69 -30.86 -15.99
N THR A 243 6.23 -31.19 -17.21
CA THR A 243 5.85 -30.25 -18.25
C THR A 243 4.65 -30.78 -19.04
N PRO A 244 3.80 -29.94 -19.65
CA PRO A 244 2.82 -30.40 -20.63
C PRO A 244 3.41 -31.34 -21.69
N LEU A 245 2.59 -32.29 -22.16
CA LEU A 245 3.00 -33.18 -23.25
C LEU A 245 3.19 -32.38 -24.55
N PRO A 246 4.12 -32.80 -25.43
CA PRO A 246 4.28 -32.16 -26.73
C PRO A 246 3.01 -32.34 -27.60
N PRO A 247 2.85 -31.55 -28.67
CA PRO A 247 1.79 -31.75 -29.65
C PRO A 247 1.75 -33.20 -30.16
N LYS A 248 0.58 -33.67 -30.61
CA LYS A 248 0.49 -35.03 -31.20
C LYS A 248 1.40 -35.12 -32.43
N PRO A 249 2.00 -36.29 -32.73
CA PRO A 249 2.57 -36.51 -34.04
C PRO A 249 1.54 -36.20 -35.14
N TRP A 250 1.95 -35.50 -36.20
CA TRP A 250 1.03 -35.17 -37.29
C TRP A 250 0.69 -36.45 -38.08
N SER A 251 -0.59 -36.67 -38.34
CA SER A 251 -1.09 -37.86 -39.04
C SER A 251 -0.97 -37.80 -40.56
N GLY A 252 -0.38 -36.72 -41.12
CA GLY A 252 -0.33 -36.48 -42.56
C GLY A 252 -1.61 -35.91 -43.17
N ARG A 253 -2.67 -35.69 -42.37
CA ARG A 253 -3.94 -35.11 -42.82
C ARG A 253 -4.34 -33.91 -41.97
N GLY A 254 -4.87 -32.88 -42.61
CA GLY A 254 -5.30 -31.64 -41.96
C GLY A 254 -4.14 -30.81 -41.39
N ARG A 255 -4.48 -29.80 -40.60
CA ARG A 255 -3.49 -28.89 -40.00
C ARG A 255 -2.65 -29.62 -38.93
N PRO A 256 -1.31 -29.52 -38.96
CA PRO A 256 -0.45 -30.07 -37.92
C PRO A 256 -0.85 -29.56 -36.52
N PRO A 257 -0.94 -30.44 -35.51
CA PRO A 257 -1.16 -30.00 -34.15
C PRO A 257 0.10 -29.31 -33.63
N THR A 258 -0.07 -28.12 -33.06
CA THR A 258 1.06 -27.27 -32.64
C THR A 258 1.03 -26.92 -31.16
N ARG A 259 -0.03 -27.32 -30.42
CA ARG A 259 -0.23 -26.95 -29.02
C ARG A 259 0.20 -28.06 -28.08
N VAL A 260 0.69 -27.67 -26.91
CA VAL A 260 0.97 -28.60 -25.82
C VAL A 260 -0.32 -29.26 -25.32
N ARG A 261 -0.20 -30.41 -24.67
CA ARG A 261 -1.33 -31.26 -24.30
C ARG A 261 -1.30 -31.70 -22.85
N ARG A 262 -2.49 -32.04 -22.36
CA ARG A 262 -2.74 -32.75 -21.10
C ARG A 262 -3.36 -34.10 -21.41
N SER A 263 -3.19 -35.07 -20.52
CA SER A 263 -3.95 -36.33 -20.53
C SER A 263 -4.62 -36.55 -19.17
N PRO A 264 -5.59 -37.47 -19.04
CA PRO A 264 -6.20 -37.77 -17.74
C PRO A 264 -5.19 -38.12 -16.64
N ASP A 265 -4.11 -38.82 -17.03
CA ASP A 265 -3.02 -39.28 -16.16
C ASP A 265 -1.86 -38.28 -16.08
N HIS A 266 -1.78 -37.32 -17.00
CA HIS A 266 -0.73 -36.29 -17.07
C HIS A 266 -1.35 -34.90 -17.08
N LYS A 267 -1.64 -34.39 -15.89
CA LYS A 267 -2.30 -33.11 -15.67
C LYS A 267 -1.66 -32.33 -14.52
N PRO A 268 -1.78 -31.00 -14.53
CA PRO A 268 -1.29 -30.18 -13.43
C PRO A 268 -2.09 -30.41 -12.14
N LEU A 269 -1.48 -30.12 -11.01
CA LEU A 269 -2.09 -30.14 -9.68
C LEU A 269 -2.57 -28.74 -9.29
N SER A 270 -3.45 -28.65 -8.30
CA SER A 270 -3.66 -27.36 -7.61
C SER A 270 -2.49 -27.08 -6.67
N ALA A 271 -2.23 -25.81 -6.35
CA ALA A 271 -1.18 -25.43 -5.41
C ALA A 271 -1.36 -26.12 -4.04
N GLU A 272 -2.59 -26.31 -3.57
CA GLU A 272 -2.86 -27.09 -2.36
C GLU A 272 -2.51 -28.58 -2.51
N LYS A 273 -2.89 -29.22 -3.62
CA LYS A 273 -2.57 -30.64 -3.84
C LYS A 273 -1.06 -30.86 -3.95
N LEU A 274 -0.37 -29.95 -4.62
CA LEU A 274 1.09 -29.94 -4.67
C LEU A 274 1.67 -29.82 -3.26
N ALA A 275 1.23 -28.83 -2.47
CA ALA A 275 1.68 -28.63 -1.10
C ALA A 275 1.50 -29.89 -0.23
N ARG A 276 0.34 -30.55 -0.31
CA ARG A 276 0.07 -31.78 0.45
C ARG A 276 0.91 -32.98 0.01
N SER A 277 1.43 -32.96 -1.21
CA SER A 277 2.29 -34.03 -1.73
C SER A 277 3.78 -33.84 -1.41
N LEU A 278 4.18 -32.68 -0.87
CA LEU A 278 5.57 -32.43 -0.51
C LEU A 278 5.98 -33.27 0.70
N PRO A 279 7.18 -33.86 0.69
CA PRO A 279 7.70 -34.63 1.81
C PRO A 279 8.00 -33.71 3.01
N GLU A 280 8.11 -34.26 4.21
CA GLU A 280 8.25 -33.47 5.44
C GLU A 280 9.54 -32.63 5.43
N GLU A 281 10.61 -33.14 4.81
CA GLU A 281 11.93 -32.51 4.71
C GLU A 281 11.92 -31.26 3.81
N ALA A 282 10.92 -31.12 2.93
CA ALA A 282 10.76 -29.92 2.11
C ALA A 282 10.33 -28.69 2.93
N TRP A 283 9.81 -28.90 4.14
CA TRP A 283 9.26 -27.85 4.99
C TRP A 283 10.27 -27.35 6.01
N GLN A 284 10.59 -26.06 5.96
CA GLN A 284 11.56 -25.43 6.85
C GLN A 284 10.92 -24.30 7.65
N CYS A 285 11.27 -24.22 8.93
CA CYS A 285 10.91 -23.08 9.76
C CYS A 285 11.79 -21.88 9.42
N VAL A 286 11.17 -20.79 8.95
CA VAL A 286 11.87 -19.57 8.56
C VAL A 286 11.43 -18.43 9.46
N THR A 287 12.40 -17.74 10.05
CA THR A 287 12.20 -16.47 10.75
C THR A 287 12.64 -15.34 9.84
N TRP A 288 11.78 -14.34 9.60
CA TRP A 288 12.09 -13.28 8.64
C TRP A 288 12.08 -11.86 9.21
N ARG A 289 11.50 -11.63 10.40
CA ARG A 289 11.63 -10.34 11.11
C ARG A 289 11.20 -10.43 12.57
N ALA A 290 11.57 -9.43 13.36
CA ALA A 290 10.89 -9.13 14.60
C ALA A 290 9.51 -8.49 14.32
N GLY A 291 8.47 -9.00 14.97
CA GLY A 291 7.14 -8.40 15.05
C GLY A 291 6.89 -7.84 16.46
N THR A 292 5.73 -7.19 16.64
CA THR A 292 5.35 -6.55 17.92
C THR A 292 5.28 -7.53 19.09
N ASN A 293 4.93 -8.80 18.81
CA ASN A 293 4.74 -9.86 19.82
C ASN A 293 5.87 -10.91 19.83
N GLY A 294 6.98 -10.66 19.12
CA GLY A 294 8.09 -11.62 19.00
C GLY A 294 8.55 -11.80 17.57
N LEU A 295 9.47 -12.75 17.36
CA LEU A 295 9.93 -13.10 16.01
C LEU A 295 8.78 -13.65 15.19
N LEU A 296 8.61 -13.14 13.97
CA LEU A 296 7.70 -13.72 12.99
C LEU A 296 8.38 -14.94 12.37
N VAL A 297 7.84 -16.08 12.71
CA VAL A 297 8.28 -17.41 12.28
C VAL A 297 7.07 -18.17 11.74
N SER A 298 7.31 -18.96 10.70
CA SER A 298 6.33 -19.87 10.11
C SER A 298 7.08 -20.94 9.33
N ARG A 299 6.37 -21.98 8.90
CA ARG A 299 6.95 -23.09 8.16
C ARG A 299 6.62 -22.94 6.67
N PHE A 300 7.65 -23.04 5.83
CA PHE A 300 7.57 -22.81 4.40
C PHE A 300 8.18 -23.94 3.60
N ALA A 301 7.68 -24.14 2.39
CA ALA A 301 8.32 -24.92 1.36
C ALA A 301 8.40 -24.07 0.08
N ALA A 302 9.44 -24.28 -0.73
CA ALA A 302 9.57 -23.65 -2.04
C ALA A 302 10.01 -24.66 -3.09
N GLU A 303 9.34 -24.65 -4.23
CA GLU A 303 9.57 -25.61 -5.31
C GLU A 303 9.59 -24.92 -6.67
N ARG A 304 10.35 -25.48 -7.62
CA ARG A 304 10.38 -24.99 -9.02
C ARG A 304 9.24 -25.62 -9.80
N VAL A 305 8.30 -24.80 -10.27
CA VAL A 305 7.06 -25.26 -10.93
C VAL A 305 6.78 -24.48 -12.20
N ARG A 306 5.86 -24.97 -13.03
CA ARG A 306 5.30 -24.18 -14.15
C ARG A 306 3.83 -23.86 -13.89
N PRO A 307 3.40 -22.59 -13.96
CA PRO A 307 1.99 -22.28 -13.93
C PRO A 307 1.27 -22.94 -15.11
N ALA A 308 0.09 -23.48 -14.87
CA ALA A 308 -0.69 -24.21 -15.86
C ALA A 308 -1.98 -23.48 -16.26
N HIS A 309 -2.06 -22.15 -16.08
CA HIS A 309 -3.26 -21.42 -16.52
C HIS A 309 -3.35 -21.38 -18.04
N ARG A 310 -4.39 -22.04 -18.59
CA ARG A 310 -4.70 -22.13 -20.03
C ARG A 310 -3.49 -22.52 -20.88
N ASP A 311 -2.61 -23.36 -20.36
CA ASP A 311 -1.40 -23.75 -21.08
C ASP A 311 -1.70 -24.65 -22.28
N GLU A 312 -2.85 -25.34 -22.30
CA GLU A 312 -3.34 -26.14 -23.43
C GLU A 312 -3.61 -25.31 -24.69
N LEU A 313 -3.69 -23.98 -24.53
CA LEU A 313 -3.81 -23.04 -25.65
C LEU A 313 -2.44 -22.58 -26.19
N ARG A 314 -1.33 -22.96 -25.53
CA ARG A 314 0.03 -22.54 -25.88
C ARG A 314 0.76 -23.55 -26.76
N HIS A 315 1.75 -23.06 -27.48
CA HIS A 315 2.67 -23.86 -28.29
C HIS A 315 3.88 -24.34 -27.50
N GLU A 316 4.27 -23.56 -26.50
CA GLU A 316 5.41 -23.83 -25.63
C GLU A 316 4.98 -23.81 -24.16
N PRO A 317 5.59 -24.67 -23.30
CA PRO A 317 5.42 -24.61 -21.87
C PRO A 317 5.71 -23.22 -21.30
N ARG A 318 5.10 -22.89 -20.17
CA ARG A 318 5.46 -21.70 -19.42
C ARG A 318 6.87 -21.85 -18.82
N PRO A 319 7.61 -20.75 -18.61
CA PRO A 319 8.85 -20.80 -17.85
C PRO A 319 8.62 -21.30 -16.42
N GLU A 320 9.68 -21.79 -15.78
CA GLU A 320 9.62 -22.11 -14.36
C GLU A 320 9.62 -20.88 -13.51
N GLU A 321 8.86 -20.97 -12.43
CA GLU A 321 8.76 -20.00 -11.37
C GLU A 321 8.91 -20.75 -10.04
N TRP A 322 9.28 -20.04 -8.99
CA TRP A 322 9.14 -20.56 -7.64
C TRP A 322 7.67 -20.56 -7.24
N VAL A 323 7.18 -21.67 -6.71
CA VAL A 323 6.02 -21.64 -5.81
C VAL A 323 6.53 -21.59 -4.38
N LEU A 324 6.16 -20.55 -3.63
CA LEU A 324 6.40 -20.45 -2.19
C LEU A 324 5.08 -20.79 -1.48
N ILE A 325 5.16 -21.63 -0.45
CA ILE A 325 3.98 -22.11 0.27
C ILE A 325 4.21 -21.89 1.76
N GLU A 326 3.23 -21.29 2.45
CA GLU A 326 3.22 -21.14 3.90
C GLU A 326 2.24 -22.11 4.52
N TRP A 327 2.75 -22.99 5.38
CA TRP A 327 1.94 -23.88 6.21
C TRP A 327 2.31 -23.69 7.69
N PRO A 328 1.66 -22.74 8.37
CA PRO A 328 1.94 -22.46 9.77
C PRO A 328 1.76 -23.72 10.64
N GLN A 329 2.57 -23.83 11.68
CA GLN A 329 2.48 -24.94 12.62
C GLN A 329 1.12 -24.92 13.34
N GLY A 330 0.46 -26.07 13.43
CA GLY A 330 -0.85 -26.22 14.06
C GLY A 330 -2.05 -25.98 13.12
N GLU A 331 -1.82 -25.46 11.91
CA GLU A 331 -2.88 -25.34 10.90
C GLU A 331 -3.14 -26.67 10.20
N ALA A 332 -4.42 -26.99 9.95
CA ALA A 332 -4.81 -28.24 9.30
C ALA A 332 -4.47 -28.28 7.79
N ALA A 333 -4.16 -27.13 7.20
CA ALA A 333 -3.86 -26.97 5.78
C ALA A 333 -2.89 -25.81 5.53
N PRO A 334 -2.17 -25.80 4.40
CA PRO A 334 -1.37 -24.64 4.01
C PRO A 334 -2.27 -23.43 3.74
N THR A 335 -1.84 -22.26 4.20
CA THR A 335 -2.70 -21.06 4.31
C THR A 335 -2.46 -20.04 3.23
N LYS A 336 -1.23 -19.95 2.70
CA LYS A 336 -0.85 -18.95 1.69
C LYS A 336 0.12 -19.54 0.67
N TYR A 337 0.03 -19.01 -0.55
CA TYR A 337 0.76 -19.49 -1.72
C TYR A 337 1.20 -18.27 -2.53
N TRP A 338 2.38 -18.33 -3.13
CA TRP A 338 2.90 -17.30 -4.02
C TRP A 338 3.57 -17.93 -5.24
N LEU A 339 3.51 -17.23 -6.37
CA LEU A 339 4.42 -17.44 -7.50
C LEU A 339 5.47 -16.36 -7.52
N SER A 340 6.74 -16.74 -7.63
CA SER A 340 7.88 -15.83 -7.67
C SER A 340 8.75 -16.09 -8.90
N SER A 341 9.08 -15.02 -9.61
CA SER A 341 9.95 -15.07 -10.79
C SER A 341 11.43 -14.89 -10.44
N LEU A 342 11.80 -14.98 -9.16
CA LEU A 342 13.19 -14.86 -8.71
C LEU A 342 14.07 -16.00 -9.28
N PRO A 343 15.40 -15.79 -9.41
CA PRO A 343 16.31 -16.79 -9.94
C PRO A 343 16.24 -18.16 -9.25
N PRO A 344 16.52 -19.28 -9.95
CA PRO A 344 16.52 -20.63 -9.37
C PRO A 344 17.54 -20.84 -8.24
N GLU A 345 18.49 -19.94 -8.07
CA GLU A 345 19.50 -19.97 -7.02
C GLU A 345 19.05 -19.22 -5.75
N THR A 346 17.91 -18.54 -5.78
CA THR A 346 17.43 -17.76 -4.63
C THR A 346 17.13 -18.67 -3.44
N PRO A 347 17.77 -18.45 -2.27
CA PRO A 347 17.53 -19.27 -1.08
C PRO A 347 16.14 -19.03 -0.50
N LEU A 348 15.59 -20.05 0.18
CA LEU A 348 14.27 -19.98 0.80
C LEU A 348 14.12 -18.80 1.76
N THR A 349 15.16 -18.49 2.54
CA THR A 349 15.16 -17.35 3.47
C THR A 349 14.99 -16.01 2.76
N GLU A 350 15.58 -15.85 1.58
CA GLU A 350 15.43 -14.65 0.74
C GLU A 350 14.06 -14.60 0.06
N LEU A 351 13.57 -15.73 -0.48
CA LEU A 351 12.20 -15.84 -1.01
C LEU A 351 11.17 -15.38 0.02
N VAL A 352 11.29 -15.87 1.26
CA VAL A 352 10.40 -15.49 2.37
C VAL A 352 10.59 -14.02 2.75
N SER A 353 11.83 -13.55 2.95
CA SER A 353 12.06 -12.17 3.38
C SER A 353 11.52 -11.15 2.37
N GLN A 354 11.81 -11.33 1.08
CA GLN A 354 11.33 -10.45 0.01
C GLN A 354 9.82 -10.52 -0.16
N THR A 355 9.23 -11.73 -0.21
CA THR A 355 7.78 -11.91 -0.35
C THR A 355 7.02 -11.27 0.80
N LYS A 356 7.56 -11.38 2.02
CA LYS A 356 6.89 -10.85 3.21
C LYS A 356 6.96 -9.33 3.29
N LEU A 357 7.85 -8.62 2.58
CA LEU A 357 7.93 -7.15 2.59
C LEU A 357 6.60 -6.44 2.28
N ARG A 358 5.66 -7.12 1.60
CA ARG A 358 4.30 -6.63 1.35
C ARG A 358 3.61 -6.08 2.61
N TRP A 359 3.88 -6.63 3.80
CA TRP A 359 3.27 -6.18 5.07
C TRP A 359 3.42 -4.66 5.31
N ARG A 360 4.44 -4.02 4.74
CA ARG A 360 4.69 -2.57 4.85
C ARG A 360 3.46 -1.76 4.45
N ILE A 361 2.78 -2.15 3.38
CA ILE A 361 1.66 -1.37 2.84
C ILE A 361 0.42 -1.40 3.76
N GLU A 362 0.18 -2.51 4.45
CA GLU A 362 -0.91 -2.63 5.43
C GLU A 362 -0.69 -1.64 6.58
N ARG A 363 0.56 -1.52 7.04
CA ARG A 363 0.95 -0.52 8.05
C ARG A 363 0.80 0.90 7.51
N ASP A 364 1.27 1.18 6.29
CA ASP A 364 1.14 2.51 5.70
C ASP A 364 -0.32 2.94 5.57
N TYR A 365 -1.22 2.04 5.15
CA TYR A 365 -2.64 2.33 5.10
C TYR A 365 -3.25 2.57 6.48
N GLN A 366 -2.81 1.83 7.50
CA GLN A 366 -3.25 2.07 8.86
C GLN A 366 -2.81 3.47 9.32
N GLU A 367 -1.55 3.84 9.12
CA GLU A 367 -1.02 5.17 9.46
C GLU A 367 -1.73 6.27 8.64
N LEU A 368 -1.89 6.10 7.32
CA LEU A 368 -2.58 7.05 6.45
C LEU A 368 -4.06 7.25 6.84
N LYS A 369 -4.77 6.18 7.21
CA LYS A 369 -6.19 6.27 7.61
C LYS A 369 -6.35 6.84 9.00
N GLN A 370 -5.60 6.35 9.98
CA GLN A 370 -5.79 6.70 11.39
C GLN A 370 -5.09 8.02 11.76
N GLU A 371 -3.87 8.24 11.28
CA GLU A 371 -3.07 9.40 11.67
C GLU A 371 -3.23 10.59 10.73
N ILE A 372 -3.37 10.35 9.42
CA ILE A 372 -3.43 11.43 8.41
C ILE A 372 -4.84 11.69 7.91
N GLY A 373 -5.75 10.74 8.05
CA GLY A 373 -7.16 10.90 7.71
C GLY A 373 -7.50 10.65 6.25
N LEU A 374 -6.76 9.76 5.55
CA LEU A 374 -7.04 9.36 4.17
C LEU A 374 -8.51 8.90 3.96
N GLY A 375 -9.15 8.35 5.00
CA GLY A 375 -10.55 7.94 4.98
C GLY A 375 -11.56 9.04 5.33
N HIS A 376 -11.13 10.27 5.58
CA HIS A 376 -11.97 11.37 6.06
C HIS A 376 -12.50 12.28 4.95
N TYR A 377 -12.24 11.97 3.68
CA TYR A 377 -12.82 12.72 2.57
C TYR A 377 -14.35 12.55 2.48
N GLU A 378 -15.08 13.65 2.53
CA GLU A 378 -16.55 13.69 2.51
C GLU A 378 -17.13 14.10 1.14
N GLY A 379 -16.30 14.59 0.22
CA GLY A 379 -16.76 14.99 -1.09
C GLY A 379 -17.14 13.81 -2.00
N ARG A 380 -17.78 14.14 -3.13
CA ARG A 380 -18.37 13.15 -4.04
C ARG A 380 -17.70 13.08 -5.40
N GLY A 381 -16.82 14.03 -5.72
CA GLY A 381 -16.24 14.18 -7.05
C GLY A 381 -14.94 13.39 -7.26
N TRP A 382 -14.66 13.04 -8.51
CA TRP A 382 -13.43 12.36 -8.94
C TRP A 382 -12.19 13.15 -8.53
N ARG A 383 -12.14 14.43 -8.90
CA ARG A 383 -11.00 15.31 -8.63
C ARG A 383 -10.69 15.39 -7.14
N GLY A 384 -11.69 15.75 -6.33
CA GLY A 384 -11.47 15.92 -4.89
C GLY A 384 -11.08 14.64 -4.15
N PHE A 385 -11.49 13.46 -4.63
CA PHE A 385 -11.01 12.17 -4.09
C PHE A 385 -9.50 12.02 -4.30
N HIS A 386 -9.01 12.27 -5.52
CA HIS A 386 -7.59 12.14 -5.84
C HIS A 386 -6.77 13.27 -5.19
N HIS A 387 -7.28 14.49 -5.18
CA HIS A 387 -6.63 15.63 -4.52
C HIS A 387 -6.44 15.41 -3.02
N HIS A 388 -7.48 14.96 -2.31
CA HIS A 388 -7.36 14.63 -0.90
C HIS A 388 -6.32 13.54 -0.66
N ALA A 389 -6.35 12.46 -1.46
CA ALA A 389 -5.39 11.37 -1.32
C ALA A 389 -3.94 11.84 -1.54
N SER A 390 -3.68 12.63 -2.58
CA SER A 390 -2.34 13.17 -2.83
C SER A 390 -1.85 14.10 -1.72
N LEU A 391 -2.72 14.89 -1.11
CA LEU A 391 -2.38 15.73 0.05
C LEU A 391 -2.12 14.89 1.31
N CYS A 392 -2.86 13.80 1.52
CA CYS A 392 -2.56 12.84 2.58
C CYS A 392 -1.21 12.16 2.37
N ILE A 393 -0.91 11.73 1.13
CA ILE A 393 0.39 11.13 0.79
C ILE A 393 1.52 12.15 0.96
N ALA A 394 1.30 13.43 0.64
CA ALA A 394 2.28 14.50 0.88
C ALA A 394 2.55 14.71 2.38
N ALA A 395 1.52 14.82 3.21
CA ALA A 395 1.68 14.95 4.66
C ALA A 395 2.36 13.71 5.27
N TYR A 396 2.02 12.52 4.80
CA TYR A 396 2.68 11.27 5.19
C TYR A 396 4.15 11.23 4.76
N GLY A 397 4.44 11.63 3.52
CA GLY A 397 5.79 11.66 2.96
C GLY A 397 6.76 12.54 3.76
N PHE A 398 6.28 13.65 4.32
CA PHE A 398 7.06 14.44 5.27
C PHE A 398 7.44 13.63 6.51
N LEU A 399 6.46 12.97 7.15
CA LEU A 399 6.72 12.17 8.36
C LEU A 399 7.64 10.97 8.08
N VAL A 400 7.51 10.34 6.91
CA VAL A 400 8.43 9.29 6.45
C VAL A 400 9.85 9.85 6.28
N SER A 401 9.99 11.05 5.72
CA SER A 401 11.28 11.72 5.56
C SER A 401 11.93 12.05 6.90
N GLU A 402 11.16 12.56 7.86
CA GLU A 402 11.64 12.83 9.23
C GLU A 402 12.05 11.53 9.94
N ARG A 403 11.28 10.45 9.78
CA ARG A 403 11.66 9.13 10.30
C ARG A 403 12.99 8.66 9.72
N GLY A 404 13.19 8.85 8.42
CA GLY A 404 14.44 8.51 7.72
C GLY A 404 15.67 9.28 8.19
N ARG A 405 15.51 10.37 8.96
CA ARG A 405 16.62 11.10 9.58
C ARG A 405 17.06 10.48 10.91
N ILE A 406 16.26 9.60 11.50
CA ILE A 406 16.57 8.92 12.76
C ILE A 406 17.37 7.66 12.43
N PRO A 407 18.57 7.47 13.00
CA PRO A 407 19.34 6.25 12.80
C PRO A 407 18.53 5.01 13.22
N PRO A 408 18.56 3.91 12.43
CA PRO A 408 17.82 2.71 12.77
C PRO A 408 18.32 2.17 14.11
N ARG A 409 17.40 1.98 15.06
CA ARG A 409 17.71 1.35 16.34
C ARG A 409 17.90 -0.15 16.11
N HIS A 410 19.04 -0.71 16.50
CA HIS A 410 19.14 -2.15 16.66
C HIS A 410 18.09 -2.61 17.67
N PRO A 411 17.36 -3.71 17.41
CA PRO A 411 16.45 -4.27 18.42
C PRO A 411 17.29 -4.58 19.66
N SER A 412 17.06 -3.84 20.75
CA SER A 412 17.80 -4.07 21.99
C SER A 412 17.49 -5.49 22.48
N SER A 413 18.54 -6.25 22.81
CA SER A 413 18.46 -7.58 23.41
C SER A 413 17.83 -7.57 24.82
N SER A 414 17.46 -6.39 25.33
CA SER A 414 16.75 -6.23 26.59
C SER A 414 15.35 -6.81 26.48
N GLY A 415 15.24 -8.12 26.72
CA GLY A 415 13.97 -8.81 26.88
C GLY A 415 13.16 -8.13 27.96
N SER A 416 12.10 -7.42 27.55
CA SER A 416 11.09 -6.81 28.43
C SER A 416 10.27 -7.83 29.24
N LYS A 417 10.67 -9.12 29.26
CA LYS A 417 10.10 -10.16 30.13
C LYS A 417 10.27 -9.85 31.62
N HIS A 418 11.17 -8.91 31.96
CA HIS A 418 11.51 -8.54 33.34
C HIS A 418 11.14 -7.10 33.72
N LEU A 419 10.33 -6.39 32.92
CA LEU A 419 9.82 -5.09 33.34
C LEU A 419 8.70 -5.28 34.37
N SER A 420 8.93 -4.80 35.59
CA SER A 420 7.95 -4.81 36.68
C SER A 420 6.77 -3.92 36.31
N TYR A 421 5.61 -4.53 36.08
CA TYR A 421 4.37 -3.79 35.86
C TYR A 421 3.82 -3.26 37.20
N PRO A 422 3.12 -2.11 37.20
CA PRO A 422 2.40 -1.66 38.38
C PRO A 422 1.38 -2.73 38.80
N PRO A 423 1.27 -3.05 40.10
CA PRO A 423 0.24 -3.96 40.59
C PRO A 423 -1.14 -3.41 40.23
N ILE A 424 -2.03 -4.27 39.72
CA ILE A 424 -3.42 -3.92 39.42
C ILE A 424 -4.10 -3.61 40.77
N THR A 425 -4.40 -2.34 41.01
CA THR A 425 -5.04 -1.88 42.25
C THR A 425 -6.57 -1.91 42.18
N ASP A 426 -7.16 -2.04 40.98
CA ASP A 426 -8.62 -2.10 40.78
C ASP A 426 -8.99 -3.06 39.61
N PRO A 427 -9.69 -4.18 39.87
CA PRO A 427 -10.17 -5.11 38.84
C PRO A 427 -11.20 -4.50 37.88
N ALA A 428 -11.91 -3.43 38.27
CA ALA A 428 -12.91 -2.76 37.44
C ALA A 428 -12.31 -1.70 36.49
N ALA A 429 -11.03 -1.34 36.69
CA ALA A 429 -10.28 -0.38 35.87
C ALA A 429 -8.88 -0.92 35.58
N PRO A 430 -8.74 -2.00 34.79
CA PRO A 430 -7.42 -2.50 34.42
C PRO A 430 -6.64 -1.37 33.73
N PRO A 431 -5.37 -1.13 34.07
CA PRO A 431 -4.57 -0.14 33.39
C PRO A 431 -4.60 -0.46 31.89
N ILE A 432 -5.06 0.50 31.08
CA ILE A 432 -5.02 0.40 29.62
C ILE A 432 -3.60 0.01 29.27
N ARG A 433 -3.40 -1.18 28.71
CA ARG A 433 -2.09 -1.64 28.27
C ARG A 433 -1.54 -0.54 27.37
N PRO A 434 -0.48 0.20 27.76
CA PRO A 434 0.08 1.21 26.89
C PRO A 434 0.51 0.48 25.63
N GLU A 435 0.01 0.91 24.47
CA GLU A 435 0.66 0.52 23.23
C GLU A 435 2.14 0.85 23.39
N ARG A 436 3.03 -0.10 23.05
CA ARG A 436 4.47 0.11 23.17
C ARG A 436 4.80 1.40 22.43
N HIS A 437 5.20 2.44 23.16
CA HIS A 437 5.59 3.70 22.55
C HIS A 437 6.86 3.48 21.73
N VAL A 438 6.71 3.57 20.41
CA VAL A 438 7.83 3.51 19.45
C VAL A 438 8.23 4.96 19.17
N PRO A 439 9.40 5.43 19.68
CA PRO A 439 9.77 6.86 19.64
C PRO A 439 9.89 7.45 18.24
N ASP A 440 10.12 6.62 17.25
CA ASP A 440 10.28 6.92 15.83
C ASP A 440 9.06 6.52 14.99
N SER A 441 7.92 6.23 15.63
CA SER A 441 6.67 5.96 14.91
C SER A 441 6.12 7.20 14.23
N ILE A 442 5.36 7.01 13.13
CA ILE A 442 4.67 8.10 12.44
C ILE A 442 3.73 8.85 13.39
N THR A 443 3.05 8.16 14.29
CA THR A 443 2.22 8.77 15.34
C THR A 443 3.05 9.68 16.25
N THR A 444 4.20 9.21 16.77
CA THR A 444 5.06 10.02 17.65
C THR A 444 5.62 11.23 16.92
N LEU A 445 6.10 11.08 15.68
CA LEU A 445 6.59 12.18 14.85
C LEU A 445 5.49 13.21 14.58
N ARG A 446 4.28 12.75 14.22
CA ARG A 446 3.12 13.62 14.02
C ARG A 446 2.77 14.39 15.28
N LEU A 447 2.77 13.74 16.45
CA LEU A 447 2.47 14.39 17.73
C LEU A 447 3.54 15.43 18.11
N GLY A 448 4.82 15.12 17.87
CA GLY A 448 5.93 16.06 18.03
C GLY A 448 5.77 17.29 17.16
N LEU A 449 5.56 17.09 15.85
CA LEU A 449 5.29 18.16 14.90
C LEU A 449 4.05 18.96 15.27
N THR A 450 2.99 18.27 15.70
CA THR A 450 1.73 18.90 16.12
C THR A 450 2.01 19.89 17.24
N ARG A 451 2.70 19.48 18.31
CA ARG A 451 3.01 20.37 19.44
C ARG A 451 3.76 21.63 18.99
N ALA A 452 4.70 21.49 18.06
CA ALA A 452 5.43 22.62 17.51
C ALA A 452 4.56 23.49 16.59
N LEU A 453 3.73 22.90 15.73
CA LEU A 453 2.79 23.63 14.87
C LEU A 453 1.74 24.40 15.68
N LEU A 454 1.31 23.86 16.83
CA LEU A 454 0.36 24.54 17.72
C LEU A 454 0.87 25.91 18.18
N GLN A 455 2.18 26.06 18.40
CA GLN A 455 2.80 27.32 18.79
C GLN A 455 2.71 28.40 17.69
N SER A 456 2.54 27.99 16.42
CA SER A 456 2.35 28.91 15.30
C SER A 456 0.89 29.32 15.06
N LEU A 457 -0.07 28.66 15.73
CA LEU A 457 -1.48 29.01 15.62
C LEU A 457 -1.82 30.16 16.55
N GLN A 458 -2.76 31.02 16.14
CA GLN A 458 -3.20 32.15 16.96
C GLN A 458 -3.92 31.70 18.25
N ARG A 459 -4.51 30.50 18.25
CA ARG A 459 -5.33 29.96 19.33
C ARG A 459 -5.18 28.45 19.41
N CYS A 460 -5.36 27.91 20.62
CA CYS A 460 -5.36 26.47 20.85
C CYS A 460 -6.57 25.83 20.13
N PRO A 461 -6.37 24.81 19.27
CA PRO A 461 -7.45 24.14 18.55
C PRO A 461 -8.30 23.22 19.45
N CYS A 462 -7.89 23.02 20.71
CA CYS A 462 -8.64 22.22 21.68
C CYS A 462 -9.58 23.07 22.53
N CYS A 463 -9.13 24.22 23.04
CA CYS A 463 -9.92 25.08 23.94
C CYS A 463 -10.24 26.47 23.38
N TYR A 464 -9.75 26.82 22.19
CA TYR A 464 -9.95 28.12 21.52
C TYR A 464 -9.41 29.35 22.26
N SER A 465 -8.71 29.16 23.39
CA SER A 465 -7.96 30.20 24.07
C SER A 465 -6.76 30.65 23.24
N PRO A 466 -6.40 31.96 23.26
CA PRO A 466 -5.14 32.42 22.69
C PRO A 466 -3.96 31.74 23.40
N PHE A 467 -2.90 31.43 22.66
CA PHE A 467 -1.64 31.05 23.31
C PHE A 467 -1.08 32.30 23.98
N VAL A 468 -0.84 32.25 25.29
CA VAL A 468 -0.23 33.35 26.03
C VAL A 468 1.16 33.55 25.43
N THR A 469 1.38 34.69 24.77
CA THR A 469 2.70 35.12 24.33
C THR A 469 3.59 35.21 25.57
N GLN A 470 4.62 34.36 25.66
CA GLN A 470 5.75 34.57 26.55
C GLN A 470 6.75 35.51 25.89
#